data_AF-W1PK25-F1
#
_entry.id   AF-W1PK25-F1
#
_cell.length_a   1.000
_cell.length_b   1.000
_cell.length_c   1.000
_cell.angle_alpha   90.00
_cell.angle_beta   90.00
_cell.angle_gamma   90.00
#
_symmetry.space_group_name_H-M   'P 1'
#
loop_
_entity.id
_entity.type
_entity.pdbx_description
1 polymer ?
#
loop_
_entity_poly.entity_id
_entity_poly.type
_entity_poly.pdbx_seq_one_letter_code
_entity_poly.pdbx_strand_id
1 'polypeptide(L)'
;MELLTGRRPLDPEFGEGINIIEWVQAKLRNNRGVEEALDPNVRGRGLCKPIQEEMLVLRIALLCAAKCPKDQPSMRDVLTMLGEAKPRRKSSSKKGSHL
;
A
#
# COMPACT_ATOMS: atom_id res chain seq x y z
N MET A 1 2.22 6.52 3.65
CA MET A 1 1.78 6.74 2.25
C MET A 1 2.98 6.89 1.31
N GLU A 2 3.96 7.72 1.67
CA GLU A 2 5.20 7.93 0.89
C GLU A 2 5.88 6.59 0.54
N LEU A 3 6.04 5.69 1.51
CA LEU A 3 6.65 4.36 1.29
C LEU A 3 5.93 3.49 0.25
N LEU A 4 4.62 3.62 0.09
CA LEU A 4 3.86 2.81 -0.87
C LEU A 4 3.93 3.38 -2.28
N THR A 5 4.07 4.70 -2.40
CA THR A 5 3.92 5.43 -3.66
C THR A 5 5.26 5.89 -4.25
N GLY A 6 6.31 5.95 -3.43
CA GLY A 6 7.62 6.48 -3.83
C GLY A 6 7.65 8.01 -3.94
N ARG A 7 6.57 8.68 -3.53
CA ARG A 7 6.32 10.09 -3.79
C ARG A 7 6.31 10.92 -2.51
N ARG A 8 6.58 12.22 -2.66
CA ARG A 8 6.53 13.17 -1.54
C ARG A 8 5.08 13.48 -1.15
N PRO A 9 4.80 13.96 0.08
CA PRO A 9 3.45 14.27 0.53
C PRO A 9 2.76 15.37 -0.29
N LEU A 10 3.56 16.30 -0.84
CA LEU A 10 3.17 17.38 -1.75
C LEU A 10 4.04 17.25 -3.00
N ASP A 11 3.56 16.52 -3.99
CA ASP A 11 4.25 16.31 -5.26
C ASP A 11 3.61 17.22 -6.32
N PRO A 12 4.39 17.98 -7.13
CA PRO A 12 3.84 18.80 -8.20
C PRO A 12 2.94 18.04 -9.19
N GLU A 13 3.16 16.72 -9.37
CA GLU A 13 2.33 15.88 -10.24
C GLU A 13 0.88 15.69 -9.73
N PHE A 14 0.60 16.02 -8.47
CA PHE A 14 -0.74 15.88 -7.90
C PHE A 14 -1.68 17.02 -8.29
N GLY A 15 -1.13 18.17 -8.70
CA GLY A 15 -1.84 19.43 -8.86
C GLY A 15 -1.69 20.34 -7.64
N GLU A 16 -1.94 21.64 -7.84
CA GLU A 16 -1.76 22.65 -6.80
C GLU A 16 -2.67 22.40 -5.60
N GLY A 17 -2.09 22.40 -4.39
CA GLY A 17 -2.81 22.22 -3.14
C GLY A 17 -3.28 20.79 -2.85
N ILE A 18 -3.01 19.82 -3.74
CA ILE A 18 -3.43 18.43 -3.56
C ILE A 18 -2.32 17.65 -2.87
N ASN A 19 -2.65 17.03 -1.73
CA ASN A 19 -1.71 16.13 -1.05
C ASN A 19 -1.83 14.68 -1.54
N ILE A 20 -0.83 13.89 -1.17
CA ILE A 20 -0.72 12.47 -1.53
C ILE A 20 -1.96 11.63 -1.17
N ILE A 21 -2.66 11.94 -0.07
CA ILE A 21 -3.85 11.20 0.35
C ILE A 21 -5.00 11.48 -0.61
N GLU A 22 -5.25 12.76 -0.91
CA GLU A 22 -6.31 13.19 -1.81
C GLU A 22 -6.08 12.68 -3.24
N TRP A 23 -4.84 12.71 -3.70
CA TRP A 23 -4.42 12.17 -4.99
C TRP A 23 -4.67 10.65 -5.10
N VAL A 24 -4.25 9.87 -4.09
CA VAL A 24 -4.50 8.43 -4.04
C VAL A 24 -6.02 8.14 -4.01
N GLN A 25 -6.79 8.86 -3.19
CA GLN A 25 -8.24 8.69 -3.13
C GLN A 25 -8.92 9.00 -4.47
N ALA A 26 -8.43 10.01 -5.21
CA ALA A 26 -8.94 10.32 -6.54
C ALA A 26 -8.65 9.19 -7.55
N LYS A 27 -7.46 8.58 -7.48
CA LYS A 27 -7.12 7.39 -8.29
C LYS A 27 -8.02 6.20 -7.97
N LEU A 28 -8.36 5.96 -6.69
CA LEU A 28 -9.33 4.94 -6.28
C LEU A 28 -10.71 5.19 -6.91
N ARG A 29 -11.26 6.40 -6.75
CA ARG A 29 -12.63 6.74 -7.22
C ARG A 29 -12.78 6.60 -8.73
N ASN A 30 -11.75 6.98 -9.48
CA ASN A 30 -11.80 6.96 -10.94
C ASN A 30 -11.58 5.57 -11.54
N ASN A 31 -11.39 4.54 -10.72
CA ASN A 31 -11.04 3.17 -11.13
C ASN A 31 -9.82 3.11 -12.08
N ARG A 32 -8.99 4.17 -12.12
CA ARG A 32 -7.79 4.31 -12.97
C ARG A 32 -6.59 3.62 -12.33
N GLY A 33 -6.82 2.43 -11.76
CA GLY A 33 -5.79 1.61 -11.15
C GLY A 33 -5.11 2.25 -9.94
N VAL A 34 -5.54 1.87 -8.73
CA VAL A 34 -4.73 2.02 -7.51
C VAL A 34 -3.28 1.61 -7.71
N GLU A 35 -3.10 0.59 -8.55
CA GLU A 35 -1.79 0.08 -8.90
C GLU A 35 -0.87 1.20 -9.43
N GLU A 36 -1.37 2.14 -10.25
CA GLU A 36 -0.57 3.26 -10.78
C GLU A 36 -0.05 4.21 -9.69
N ALA A 37 -0.74 4.27 -8.55
CA ALA A 37 -0.30 5.06 -7.43
C ALA A 37 0.84 4.39 -6.65
N LEU A 38 1.01 3.07 -6.77
CA LEU A 38 2.07 2.33 -6.10
C LEU A 38 3.41 2.51 -6.81
N ASP A 39 4.46 2.63 -6.02
CA ASP A 39 5.83 2.67 -6.51
C ASP A 39 6.12 1.40 -7.34
N PRO A 40 6.75 1.51 -8.52
CA PRO A 40 7.15 0.36 -9.32
C PRO A 40 7.99 -0.68 -8.56
N ASN A 41 8.81 -0.24 -7.59
CA ASN A 41 9.60 -1.11 -6.72
C ASN A 41 8.74 -1.85 -5.68
N VAL A 42 7.57 -1.32 -5.35
CA VAL A 42 6.61 -1.89 -4.39
C VAL A 42 5.66 -2.87 -5.06
N ARG A 43 5.34 -2.70 -6.36
CA ARG A 43 4.50 -3.64 -7.15
C ARG A 43 5.10 -5.05 -7.32
N GLY A 44 6.26 -5.33 -6.71
CA GLY A 44 7.00 -6.58 -6.84
C GLY A 44 7.95 -6.57 -8.03
N ARG A 45 8.91 -7.51 -8.08
CA ARG A 45 9.79 -7.67 -9.24
C ARG A 45 9.01 -8.23 -10.43
N GLY A 46 8.41 -7.36 -11.25
CA GLY A 46 7.84 -7.72 -12.57
C GLY A 46 6.51 -7.04 -12.88
N LEU A 47 5.92 -7.39 -14.04
CA LEU A 47 4.60 -6.98 -14.51
C LEU A 47 3.43 -7.66 -13.75
N CYS A 48 3.70 -8.29 -12.61
CA CYS A 48 2.64 -8.90 -11.80
C CYS A 48 1.86 -7.79 -11.09
N LYS A 49 0.54 -7.89 -11.12
CA LYS A 49 -0.38 -7.01 -10.38
C LYS A 49 0.08 -6.90 -8.91
N PRO A 50 -0.11 -5.73 -8.25
CA PRO A 50 0.21 -5.60 -6.85
C PRO A 50 -0.40 -6.75 -6.06
N ILE A 51 0.43 -7.32 -5.20
CA ILE A 51 0.07 -8.48 -4.40
C ILE A 51 -0.98 -8.02 -3.37
N GLN A 52 -1.74 -8.98 -2.85
CA GLN A 52 -2.83 -8.70 -1.93
C GLN A 52 -2.36 -7.92 -0.70
N GLU A 53 -1.09 -8.13 -0.31
CA GLU A 53 -0.43 -7.45 0.80
C GLU A 53 -0.27 -5.93 0.56
N GLU A 54 0.25 -5.47 -0.58
CA GLU A 54 0.44 -4.03 -0.83
C GLU A 54 -0.90 -3.30 -0.85
N MET A 55 -1.92 -3.94 -1.43
CA MET A 55 -3.30 -3.43 -1.43
C MET A 55 -3.87 -3.32 -0.02
N LEU A 56 -3.58 -4.28 0.86
CA LEU A 56 -4.03 -4.23 2.26
C LEU A 56 -3.31 -3.11 3.02
N VAL A 57 -2.00 -2.95 2.84
CA VAL A 57 -1.23 -1.87 3.47
C VAL A 57 -1.71 -0.50 2.99
N LEU A 58 -2.06 -0.36 1.71
CA LEU A 58 -2.65 0.88 1.20
C LEU A 58 -4.01 1.20 1.86
N ARG A 59 -4.86 0.19 2.04
CA ARG A 59 -6.14 0.37 2.74
C ARG A 59 -5.93 0.80 4.20
N ILE A 60 -4.97 0.19 4.90
CA ILE A 60 -4.59 0.58 6.26
C ILE A 60 -4.12 2.05 6.28
N ALA A 61 -3.26 2.44 5.35
CA ALA A 61 -2.76 3.82 5.26
C ALA A 61 -3.88 4.84 5.02
N LEU A 62 -4.88 4.49 4.19
CA LEU A 62 -6.06 5.34 3.95
C LEU A 62 -6.97 5.45 5.18
N LEU A 63 -7.13 4.38 5.96
CA LEU A 63 -7.87 4.41 7.23
C LEU A 63 -7.17 5.29 8.27
N CYS A 64 -5.84 5.21 8.36
CA CYS A 64 -5.06 6.07 9.25
C CYS A 64 -5.18 7.56 8.87
N ALA A 65 -5.42 7.86 7.59
CA ALA A 65 -5.58 9.21 7.06
C ALA A 65 -7.06 9.64 6.94
N ALA A 66 -7.98 8.94 7.62
CA ALA A 66 -9.39 9.30 7.59
C ALA A 66 -9.61 10.72 8.12
N LYS A 67 -10.51 11.47 7.47
CA LYS A 67 -10.83 12.87 7.84
C LYS A 67 -11.50 12.97 9.21
N CYS A 68 -12.24 11.93 9.62
CA CYS A 68 -12.88 11.89 10.94
C CYS A 68 -12.01 11.09 11.92
N PRO A 69 -11.64 11.66 13.08
CA PRO A 69 -10.81 10.97 14.08
C PRO A 69 -11.39 9.65 14.56
N LYS A 70 -12.72 9.54 14.63
CA LYS A 70 -13.42 8.31 15.08
C LYS A 70 -13.26 7.14 14.12
N ASP A 71 -12.96 7.42 12.85
CA ASP A 71 -12.78 6.40 11.81
C ASP A 71 -11.30 5.95 11.72
N GLN A 72 -10.39 6.66 12.40
CA GLN A 72 -8.99 6.30 12.47
C GLN A 72 -8.81 5.14 13.47
N PRO A 73 -8.10 4.07 13.07
CA PRO A 73 -7.77 2.99 13.99
C PRO A 73 -6.82 3.47 15.09
N SER A 74 -6.86 2.81 16.25
CA SER A 74 -5.81 3.03 17.26
C SER A 74 -4.46 2.52 16.73
N MET A 75 -3.35 3.08 17.21
CA MET A 75 -2.02 2.58 16.82
C MET A 75 -1.83 1.09 17.10
N ARG A 76 -2.48 0.55 18.13
CA ARG A 76 -2.49 -0.89 18.43
C ARG A 76 -3.18 -1.69 17.31
N ASP A 77 -4.30 -1.19 16.81
CA ASP A 77 -5.03 -1.83 15.71
C ASP A 77 -4.22 -1.74 14.41
N VAL A 78 -3.60 -0.59 14.14
CA VAL A 78 -2.69 -0.41 13.00
C VAL A 78 -1.59 -1.47 13.00
N LEU A 79 -0.92 -1.68 14.14
CA LEU A 79 0.12 -2.72 14.27
C LEU A 79 -0.43 -4.12 14.05
N THR A 80 -1.65 -4.39 14.53
CA THR A 80 -2.31 -5.69 14.36
C THR A 80 -2.63 -5.95 12.89
N MET A 81 -3.27 -4.99 12.22
CA MET A 81 -3.60 -5.06 10.80
C MET A 81 -2.35 -5.20 9.92
N LEU A 82 -1.27 -4.45 10.23
CA LEU A 82 0.00 -4.58 9.52
C LEU A 82 0.67 -5.94 9.76
N GLY A 83 0.48 -6.53 10.95
CA GLY A 83 0.96 -7.87 11.26
C GLY A 83 0.29 -8.95 10.40
N GLU A 84 -1.01 -8.81 10.14
CA GLU A 84 -1.79 -9.70 9.28
C GLU A 84 -1.47 -9.53 7.79
N ALA A 85 -1.05 -8.32 7.38
CA ALA A 85 -0.64 -8.01 6.02
C ALA A 85 0.77 -8.55 5.65
N LYS A 86 1.45 -9.26 6.54
CA LYS A 86 2.79 -9.81 6.25
C LYS A 86 2.70 -10.88 5.16
N PRO A 87 3.62 -10.85 4.17
CA PRO A 87 3.70 -11.91 3.18
C PRO A 87 3.90 -13.25 3.89
N ARG A 88 3.03 -14.22 3.62
CA ARG A 88 3.29 -15.60 4.03
C ARG A 88 4.55 -16.01 3.30
N ARG A 89 5.69 -15.97 3.98
CA ARG A 89 6.94 -16.52 3.46
C ARG A 89 6.60 -17.95 3.05
N LYS A 90 6.51 -18.22 1.75
CA LYS A 90 6.64 -19.59 1.25
C LYS A 90 8.03 -19.99 1.70
N SER A 91 8.10 -20.77 2.78
CA SER A 91 9.31 -21.52 3.08
C SER A 91 9.59 -22.31 1.81
N SER A 92 10.64 -21.94 1.09
CA SER A 92 11.22 -22.82 0.09
C SER A 92 11.68 -24.04 0.88
N SER A 93 10.84 -25.07 0.97
CA SER A 93 11.29 -26.41 1.28
C SER A 93 12.32 -26.76 0.21
N LYS A 94 13.60 -26.52 0.52
CA LYS A 94 14.67 -27.30 -0.08
C LYS A 94 14.40 -28.73 0.35
N LYS A 95 13.60 -29.47 -0.44
CA LYS A 95 13.76 -30.92 -0.48
C LYS A 95 15.16 -31.13 -1.01
N GLY A 96 16.09 -31.41 -0.09
CA GLY A 96 17.40 -31.92 -0.45
C GLY A 96 17.21 -33.14 -1.35
N SER A 97 17.73 -33.00 -2.56
CA SER A 97 18.31 -34.04 -3.42
C SER A 97 18.73 -35.29 -2.63
N HIS A 98 18.26 -36.49 -2.96
CA HIS A 98 18.83 -37.31 -4.03
C HIS A 98 20.37 -37.37 -3.94
N LEU A 99 20.89 -38.25 -3.08
CA LEU A 99 21.80 -39.36 -3.39
C LEU A 99 22.18 -40.07 -2.07
#